data_AF-A0AAN8QGJ0-F1
#
_entry.id   AF-A0AAN8QGJ0-F1
#
_cell.length_a   1.000
_cell.length_b   1.000
_cell.length_c   1.000
_cell.angle_alpha   90.00
_cell.angle_beta   90.00
_cell.angle_gamma   90.00
#
_symmetry.space_group_name_H-M   'P 1'
#
loop_
_entity.id
_entity.type
_entity.pdbx_description
1 polymer ?
#
loop_
_entity_poly.entity_id
_entity_poly.type
_entity_poly.pdbx_seq_one_letter_code
_entity_poly.pdbx_strand_id
1 'polypeptide(L)'
;MTVLLLLLLLLNVTSIAPASLHGDEEEQDIIMEIDISMSLSLSQCDNIECKHGGTCLQGSCLCPANTTGKYCEVSPCDGVTCNNGGECVGDGVCECVPGFSGITCNISPCDGVTCNNGGECVGDGVCECVPGFSGITCNTRVCNVTECIERRGFCTHIRCVTLGCGDCAAGELCLDDECVNRSKYNMLPVC
;
A
#
# COMPACT_ATOMS: atom_id res chain seq x y z
N MET A 1 -44.40 57.48 26.15
CA MET A 1 -44.02 57.27 24.72
C MET A 1 -42.53 57.49 24.45
N THR A 2 -41.83 58.40 25.14
CA THR A 2 -40.40 58.68 24.88
C THR A 2 -39.43 57.65 25.48
N VAL A 3 -39.79 56.95 26.56
CA VAL A 3 -38.96 55.88 27.16
C VAL A 3 -39.05 54.58 26.34
N LEU A 4 -40.20 54.28 25.74
CA LEU A 4 -40.41 53.09 24.90
C LEU A 4 -39.68 53.20 23.55
N LEU A 5 -39.54 54.43 23.01
CA LEU A 5 -38.79 54.69 21.77
C LEU A 5 -37.27 54.59 21.95
N LEU A 6 -36.75 54.81 23.17
CA LEU A 6 -35.31 54.67 23.47
C LEU A 6 -34.87 53.21 23.64
N LEU A 7 -35.75 52.32 24.13
CA LEU A 7 -35.47 50.88 24.28
C LEU A 7 -35.47 50.14 22.93
N LEU A 8 -36.20 50.63 21.94
CA LEU A 8 -36.27 50.07 20.59
C LEU A 8 -35.05 50.41 19.70
N LEU A 9 -34.18 51.34 20.11
CA LEU A 9 -32.96 51.72 19.38
C LEU A 9 -31.71 50.89 19.76
N LEU A 10 -31.79 50.06 20.81
CA LEU A 10 -30.67 49.20 21.28
C LEU A 10 -30.80 47.73 20.86
N LEU A 11 -31.92 47.36 20.25
CA LEU A 11 -32.22 45.99 19.81
C LEU A 11 -32.41 46.04 18.30
N ASN A 12 -31.41 45.62 17.54
CA ASN A 12 -31.49 45.49 16.07
C ASN A 12 -32.50 44.38 15.72
N VAL A 13 -33.78 44.72 15.66
CA VAL A 13 -34.87 43.84 15.24
C VAL A 13 -34.90 43.83 13.70
N THR A 14 -34.45 42.75 13.06
CA THR A 14 -34.42 42.64 11.58
C THR A 14 -35.54 41.80 10.97
N SER A 15 -36.52 41.33 11.75
CA SER A 15 -37.72 40.71 11.18
C SER A 15 -38.92 40.81 12.11
N ILE A 16 -40.03 41.32 11.56
CA ILE A 16 -41.37 41.28 12.12
C ILE A 16 -42.21 40.56 11.07
N ALA A 17 -42.58 39.31 11.31
CA ALA A 17 -43.56 38.61 10.48
C ALA A 17 -44.88 38.55 11.25
N PRO A 18 -46.02 39.02 10.69
CA PRO A 18 -47.31 38.79 11.33
C PRO A 18 -47.76 37.35 11.05
N ALA A 19 -48.21 36.64 12.09
CA ALA A 19 -48.96 35.40 11.92
C ALA A 19 -50.42 35.74 11.58
N SER A 20 -50.97 35.03 10.60
CA SER A 20 -52.37 35.12 10.16
C SER A 20 -53.33 34.61 11.24
N LEU A 21 -54.40 35.36 11.54
CA LEU A 21 -55.45 34.98 12.49
C LEU A 21 -56.53 34.08 11.85
N HIS A 22 -56.95 33.05 12.58
CA HIS A 22 -58.35 32.59 12.56
C HIS A 22 -58.75 31.92 13.89
N GLY A 23 -59.77 32.47 14.55
CA GLY A 23 -60.72 31.71 15.38
C GLY A 23 -60.55 31.75 16.91
N ASP A 24 -61.32 32.65 17.53
CA ASP A 24 -62.17 32.52 18.74
C ASP A 24 -61.58 32.34 20.17
N GLU A 25 -62.36 32.90 21.11
CA GLU A 25 -62.03 33.42 22.44
C GLU A 25 -61.77 32.37 23.55
N GLU A 26 -60.63 32.47 24.25
CA GLU A 26 -60.55 32.18 25.70
C GLU A 26 -59.29 32.86 26.30
N GLU A 27 -59.41 33.29 27.55
CA GLU A 27 -58.41 34.05 28.33
C GLU A 27 -57.01 33.42 28.33
N GLN A 28 -55.99 34.30 28.29
CA GLN A 28 -54.69 34.19 29.00
C GLN A 28 -53.93 32.86 28.82
N ASP A 29 -52.85 32.79 28.06
CA ASP A 29 -51.62 33.55 28.28
C ASP A 29 -50.89 33.69 26.95
N ILE A 30 -50.54 34.92 26.55
CA ILE A 30 -49.47 35.11 25.56
C ILE A 30 -48.17 34.79 26.30
N ILE A 31 -47.86 33.49 26.41
CA ILE A 31 -46.50 33.07 26.67
C ILE A 31 -45.76 33.44 25.37
N MET A 32 -45.17 34.64 25.35
CA MET A 32 -44.00 34.84 24.51
C MET A 32 -43.02 33.78 24.99
N GLU A 33 -42.94 32.66 24.28
CA GLU A 33 -41.69 31.94 24.26
C GLU A 33 -40.69 32.91 23.64
N ILE A 34 -40.05 33.68 24.52
CA ILE A 34 -38.79 34.29 24.21
C ILE A 34 -37.92 33.08 23.96
N ASP A 35 -37.77 32.73 22.70
CA ASP A 35 -36.73 31.82 22.28
C ASP A 35 -35.43 32.58 22.55
N ILE A 36 -34.97 32.51 23.81
CA ILE A 36 -33.60 32.83 24.18
C ILE A 36 -32.80 31.64 23.65
N SER A 37 -32.84 31.43 22.33
CA SER A 37 -31.79 30.74 21.63
C SER A 37 -30.59 31.68 21.62
N MET A 38 -30.04 31.96 22.82
CA MET A 38 -28.62 32.16 22.92
C MET A 38 -28.06 30.80 22.52
N SER A 39 -27.84 30.62 21.22
CA SER A 39 -27.00 29.56 20.69
C SER A 39 -25.58 29.87 21.17
N LEU A 40 -25.34 29.72 22.47
CA LEU A 40 -24.02 29.55 23.02
C LEU A 40 -23.59 28.10 22.78
N SER A 41 -23.75 27.62 21.55
CA SER A 41 -22.79 26.67 21.02
C SER A 41 -21.57 27.48 20.62
N LEU A 42 -20.89 28.11 21.59
CA LEU A 42 -19.46 28.34 21.46
C LEU A 42 -18.85 26.96 21.60
N SER A 43 -19.01 26.15 20.57
CA SER A 43 -18.07 25.08 20.35
C SER A 43 -16.75 25.83 20.25
N GLN A 44 -15.95 25.73 21.32
CA GLN A 44 -14.66 26.41 21.37
C GLN A 44 -13.71 25.89 20.27
N CYS A 45 -14.18 24.90 19.50
CA CYS A 45 -13.54 24.26 18.38
C CYS A 45 -14.02 24.77 17.01
N ASP A 46 -14.98 25.72 16.93
CA ASP A 46 -15.56 26.19 15.65
C ASP A 46 -14.53 26.80 14.68
N ASN A 47 -13.37 27.25 15.19
CA ASN A 47 -12.26 27.76 14.38
C ASN A 47 -10.92 27.10 14.74
N ILE A 48 -10.95 25.88 15.30
CA ILE A 48 -9.74 25.14 15.68
C ILE A 48 -9.63 23.89 14.82
N GLU A 49 -8.63 23.89 13.93
CA GLU A 49 -8.32 22.73 13.10
C GLU A 49 -7.12 21.98 13.70
N CYS A 50 -7.38 20.86 14.36
CA CYS A 50 -6.32 19.98 14.87
C CYS A 50 -5.78 19.11 13.72
N LYS A 51 -4.47 19.17 13.46
CA LYS A 51 -3.79 18.39 12.43
C LYS A 51 -3.48 16.96 12.90
N HIS A 52 -3.07 16.11 11.95
CA HIS A 52 -2.61 14.74 12.20
C HIS A 52 -3.57 13.87 13.03
N GLY A 53 -4.89 14.08 12.90
CA GLY A 53 -5.90 13.31 13.64
C GLY A 53 -6.15 13.78 15.08
N GLY A 54 -5.69 14.98 15.46
CA GLY A 54 -5.97 15.56 16.77
C GLY A 54 -7.47 15.83 16.99
N THR A 55 -7.88 15.74 18.26
CA THR A 55 -9.27 15.97 18.67
C THR A 55 -9.38 17.27 19.46
N CYS A 56 -10.26 18.17 19.05
CA CYS A 56 -10.49 19.40 19.81
C CYS A 56 -11.38 19.15 21.03
N LEU A 57 -10.92 19.57 22.21
CA LEU A 57 -11.63 19.52 23.47
C LEU A 57 -11.53 20.88 24.16
N GLN A 58 -12.67 21.53 24.38
CA GLN A 58 -12.77 22.82 25.10
C GLN A 58 -11.76 23.88 24.59
N GLY A 59 -11.64 24.01 23.27
CA GLY A 59 -10.80 25.04 22.67
C GLY A 59 -9.30 24.71 22.63
N SER A 60 -8.92 23.47 22.95
CA SER A 60 -7.54 22.97 22.85
C SER A 60 -7.49 21.66 22.09
N CYS A 61 -6.45 21.47 21.27
CA CYS A 61 -6.23 20.20 20.58
C CYS A 61 -5.58 19.18 21.51
N LEU A 62 -6.21 18.01 21.65
CA LEU A 62 -5.58 16.83 22.20
C LEU A 62 -4.85 16.10 21.07
N CYS A 63 -3.53 16.05 21.17
CA CYS A 63 -2.67 15.48 20.14
C CYS A 63 -2.52 13.95 20.29
N PRO A 64 -2.60 13.19 19.18
CA PRO A 64 -2.26 11.78 19.16
C PRO A 64 -0.78 11.56 19.52
N ALA A 65 -0.45 10.31 19.85
CA ALA A 65 0.91 9.94 20.26
C ALA A 65 1.97 10.51 19.30
N ASN A 66 2.99 11.12 19.90
CA ASN A 66 4.18 11.68 19.25
C ASN A 66 3.97 12.95 18.41
N THR A 67 2.74 13.45 18.25
CA THR A 67 2.50 14.78 17.64
C THR A 67 2.47 15.89 18.68
N THR A 68 2.92 17.09 18.32
CA THR A 68 3.04 18.24 19.23
C THR A 68 2.63 19.54 18.55
N GLY A 69 2.59 20.63 19.31
CA GLY A 69 2.15 21.95 18.84
C GLY A 69 0.76 22.31 19.36
N LYS A 70 0.35 23.57 19.16
CA LYS A 70 -0.94 24.07 19.67
C LYS A 70 -2.12 23.41 18.96
N TYR A 71 -1.91 23.06 17.70
CA TYR A 71 -2.89 22.48 16.80
C TYR A 71 -2.41 21.10 16.29
N CYS A 72 -1.49 20.44 17.00
CA CYS A 72 -0.87 19.17 16.61
C CYS A 72 -0.18 19.21 15.24
N GLU A 73 0.34 20.39 14.88
CA GLU A 73 0.94 20.70 13.59
C GLU A 73 2.35 20.13 13.41
N VAL A 74 3.03 19.75 14.49
CA VAL A 74 4.37 19.17 14.45
C VAL A 74 4.27 17.66 14.58
N SER A 75 4.71 16.95 13.54
CA SER A 75 4.79 15.50 13.48
C SER A 75 6.26 15.03 13.48
N PRO A 76 6.58 13.89 14.10
CA PRO A 76 7.90 13.27 13.95
C PRO A 76 8.23 12.87 12.51
N CYS A 77 7.20 12.71 11.67
CA CYS A 77 7.34 12.41 10.26
C CYS A 77 7.58 13.66 9.39
N ASP A 78 7.59 14.86 9.97
CA ASP A 78 7.85 16.09 9.22
C ASP A 78 9.28 16.06 8.66
N GLY A 79 9.39 16.03 7.33
CA GLY A 79 10.68 15.93 6.63
C GLY A 79 11.27 14.51 6.54
N VAL A 80 10.58 13.49 7.09
CA VAL A 80 10.98 12.09 6.90
C VAL A 80 10.50 11.62 5.54
N THR A 81 11.42 11.03 4.76
CA THR A 81 11.12 10.44 3.45
C THR A 81 11.34 8.94 3.50
N CYS A 82 10.26 8.18 3.35
CA CYS A 82 10.30 6.72 3.22
C CYS A 82 10.23 6.34 1.74
N ASN A 83 11.23 5.61 1.26
CA ASN A 83 11.35 5.22 -0.15
C ASN A 83 10.57 3.93 -0.44
N ASN A 84 10.44 3.60 -1.72
CA ASN A 84 9.90 2.32 -2.20
C ASN A 84 8.51 1.95 -1.64
N GLY A 85 7.68 2.95 -1.37
CA GLY A 85 6.33 2.76 -0.84
C GLY A 85 6.24 2.54 0.66
N GLY A 86 7.33 2.73 1.42
CA GLY A 86 7.28 2.75 2.88
C GLY A 86 6.45 3.90 3.43
N GLU A 87 5.88 3.72 4.61
CA GLU A 87 5.06 4.70 5.32
C GLU A 87 5.80 5.19 6.57
N CYS A 88 5.77 6.49 6.85
CA CYS A 88 6.31 6.99 8.10
C CYS A 88 5.30 6.80 9.22
N VAL A 89 5.70 6.13 10.29
CA VAL A 89 4.85 5.81 11.44
C VAL A 89 5.51 6.25 12.75
N GLY A 90 4.66 6.58 13.74
CA GLY A 90 5.09 6.83 15.13
C GLY A 90 6.19 7.89 15.26
N ASP A 91 7.30 7.51 15.89
CA ASP A 91 8.47 8.34 16.23
C ASP A 91 9.34 8.78 15.02
N GLY A 92 8.75 8.89 13.82
CA GLY A 92 9.47 9.28 12.61
C GLY A 92 10.23 8.13 11.98
N VAL A 93 9.78 6.89 12.19
CA VAL A 93 10.41 5.68 11.66
C VAL A 93 9.64 5.21 10.42
N CYS A 94 10.35 4.80 9.39
CA CYS A 94 9.73 4.22 8.20
C CYS A 94 9.36 2.74 8.44
N GLU A 95 8.08 2.43 8.30
CA GLU A 95 7.58 1.07 8.12
C GLU A 95 7.70 0.70 6.64
N CYS A 96 8.55 -0.29 6.35
CA CYS A 96 8.82 -0.69 4.98
C CYS A 96 7.80 -1.71 4.49
N VAL A 97 7.46 -1.62 3.20
CA VAL A 97 6.73 -2.69 2.51
C VAL A 97 7.54 -3.99 2.53
N PRO A 98 6.88 -5.17 2.48
CA PRO A 98 7.58 -6.45 2.51
C PRO A 98 8.74 -6.54 1.51
N GLY A 99 9.87 -7.08 1.96
CA GLY A 99 11.10 -7.24 1.18
C GLY A 99 12.04 -6.03 1.21
N PHE A 100 11.56 -4.81 1.43
CA PHE A 100 12.41 -3.62 1.54
C PHE A 100 12.91 -3.40 2.96
N SER A 101 14.08 -2.78 3.09
CA SER A 101 14.70 -2.53 4.39
C SER A 101 15.53 -1.23 4.42
N GLY A 102 16.13 -0.95 5.56
CA GLY A 102 16.87 0.29 5.82
C GLY A 102 16.03 1.36 6.50
N ILE A 103 16.70 2.36 7.08
CA ILE A 103 16.06 3.42 7.88
C ILE A 103 15.01 4.19 7.08
N THR A 104 15.24 4.34 5.76
CA THR A 104 14.35 5.02 4.83
C THR A 104 13.77 4.07 3.79
N CYS A 105 13.74 2.75 4.06
CA CYS A 105 13.26 1.72 3.14
C CYS A 105 13.94 1.73 1.76
N ASN A 106 15.21 2.16 1.72
CA ASN A 106 15.98 2.34 0.50
C ASN A 106 16.73 1.08 0.04
N ILE A 107 16.81 0.05 0.89
CA ILE A 107 17.51 -1.20 0.58
C ILE A 107 16.49 -2.15 -0.05
N SER A 108 16.78 -2.54 -1.29
CA SER A 108 15.97 -3.49 -2.07
C SER A 108 16.21 -4.92 -1.59
N PRO A 109 15.20 -5.82 -1.68
CA PRO A 109 15.42 -7.25 -1.45
C PRO A 109 16.44 -7.86 -2.43
N CYS A 110 16.68 -7.22 -3.58
CA CYS A 110 17.67 -7.64 -4.56
C CYS A 110 19.07 -7.04 -4.34
N ASP A 111 19.26 -6.19 -3.32
CA ASP A 111 20.57 -5.61 -3.05
C ASP A 111 21.56 -6.69 -2.65
N GLY A 112 22.62 -6.87 -3.45
CA GLY A 112 23.64 -7.90 -3.25
C GLY A 112 23.24 -9.30 -3.76
N VAL A 113 22.05 -9.47 -4.34
CA VAL A 113 21.64 -10.74 -4.96
C VAL A 113 22.25 -10.83 -6.36
N THR A 114 22.96 -11.92 -6.62
CA THR A 114 23.54 -12.21 -7.94
C THR A 114 22.81 -13.38 -8.59
N CYS A 115 22.06 -13.10 -9.66
CA CYS A 115 21.44 -14.11 -10.51
C CYS A 115 22.34 -14.40 -11.72
N ASN A 116 22.73 -15.66 -11.91
CA ASN A 116 23.65 -16.07 -12.97
C ASN A 116 22.90 -16.42 -14.26
N ASN A 117 23.65 -16.59 -15.36
CA ASN A 117 23.15 -17.10 -16.64
C ASN A 117 21.95 -16.33 -17.22
N GLY A 118 21.88 -15.02 -16.96
CA GLY A 118 20.81 -14.15 -17.45
C GLY A 118 19.52 -14.21 -16.63
N GLY A 119 19.52 -14.85 -15.45
CA GLY A 119 18.41 -14.74 -14.51
C GLY A 119 18.26 -13.32 -13.96
N GLU A 120 17.03 -12.96 -13.61
CA GLU A 120 16.68 -11.64 -13.06
C GLU A 120 16.34 -11.79 -11.57
N CYS A 121 16.78 -10.84 -10.74
CA CYS A 121 16.32 -10.81 -9.36
C CYS A 121 14.93 -10.18 -9.32
N VAL A 122 13.98 -10.93 -8.79
CA VAL A 122 12.61 -10.47 -8.55
C VAL A 122 12.40 -10.26 -7.05
N GLY A 123 11.22 -9.75 -6.68
CA GLY A 123 10.85 -9.48 -5.29
C GLY A 123 11.27 -10.57 -4.30
N ASP A 124 11.52 -10.17 -3.05
CA ASP A 124 12.02 -11.03 -1.97
C ASP A 124 13.43 -11.63 -2.19
N GLY A 125 14.19 -11.14 -3.17
CA GLY A 125 15.58 -11.53 -3.38
C GLY A 125 15.72 -12.89 -4.05
N VAL A 126 14.68 -13.31 -4.77
CA VAL A 126 14.62 -14.59 -5.47
C VAL A 126 15.05 -14.37 -6.92
N CYS A 127 15.87 -15.27 -7.46
CA CYS A 127 16.21 -15.24 -8.88
C CYS A 127 15.16 -15.95 -9.73
N GLU A 128 14.57 -15.24 -10.68
CA GLU A 128 13.82 -15.81 -11.79
C GLU A 128 14.81 -16.27 -12.87
N CYS A 129 14.89 -17.58 -13.08
CA CYS A 129 15.83 -18.17 -14.03
C CYS A 129 15.24 -18.25 -15.44
N VAL A 130 16.06 -17.94 -16.44
CA VAL A 130 15.71 -18.16 -17.85
C VAL A 130 15.57 -19.67 -18.16
N PRO A 131 14.81 -20.06 -19.20
CA PRO A 131 14.65 -21.46 -19.59
C PRO A 131 16.01 -22.18 -19.74
N GLY A 132 16.11 -23.36 -19.15
CA GLY A 132 17.34 -24.16 -19.14
C GLY A 132 18.26 -23.92 -17.94
N PHE A 133 17.87 -23.06 -16.98
CA PHE A 133 18.60 -22.87 -15.73
C PHE A 133 17.68 -22.97 -14.50
N SER A 134 18.26 -23.33 -13.36
CA SER A 134 17.60 -23.42 -12.07
C SER A 134 18.56 -23.19 -10.91
N GLY A 135 18.01 -23.25 -9.69
CA GLY A 135 18.73 -23.05 -8.43
C GLY A 135 18.57 -21.61 -7.93
N ILE A 136 18.92 -21.39 -6.66
CA ILE A 136 18.71 -20.10 -5.97
C ILE A 136 19.38 -18.93 -6.72
N THR A 137 20.51 -19.19 -7.38
CA THR A 137 21.26 -18.19 -8.14
C THR A 137 21.31 -18.49 -9.64
N CYS A 138 20.42 -19.34 -10.16
CA CYS A 138 20.37 -19.77 -11.57
C CYS A 138 21.70 -20.35 -12.10
N ASN A 139 22.48 -20.98 -11.24
CA ASN A 139 23.79 -21.54 -11.58
C ASN A 139 23.73 -22.98 -12.12
N THR A 140 22.58 -23.65 -11.98
CA THR A 140 22.42 -25.05 -12.36
C THR A 140 21.77 -25.13 -13.73
N ARG A 141 22.38 -25.85 -14.68
CA ARG A 141 21.74 -26.13 -15.96
C ARG A 141 20.65 -27.17 -15.79
N VAL A 142 19.56 -26.99 -16.52
CA VAL A 142 18.43 -27.92 -16.60
C VAL A 142 18.17 -28.20 -18.07
N CYS A 143 17.80 -29.44 -18.38
CA CYS A 143 17.35 -29.76 -19.72
C CYS A 143 16.03 -29.03 -20.03
N ASN A 144 15.99 -28.23 -21.09
CA ASN A 144 14.75 -27.61 -21.57
C ASN A 144 13.87 -28.70 -22.21
N VAL A 145 12.95 -29.25 -21.42
CA VAL A 145 12.10 -30.38 -21.83
C VAL A 145 11.29 -30.05 -23.08
N THR A 146 10.73 -28.84 -23.17
CA THR A 146 9.90 -28.41 -24.31
C THR A 146 10.70 -28.44 -25.62
N GLU A 147 11.85 -27.76 -25.64
CA GLU A 147 12.73 -27.77 -26.81
C GLU A 147 13.25 -29.18 -27.11
N CYS A 148 13.56 -29.96 -26.07
CA CYS A 148 14.09 -31.32 -26.25
C CYS A 148 13.06 -32.26 -26.90
N ILE A 149 11.79 -32.18 -26.50
CA ILE A 149 10.71 -32.97 -27.08
C ILE A 149 10.44 -32.55 -28.53
N GLU A 150 10.50 -31.26 -28.85
CA GLU A 150 10.36 -30.77 -30.24
C GLU A 150 11.43 -31.36 -31.16
N ARG A 151 12.64 -31.58 -30.65
CA ARG A 151 13.73 -32.27 -31.36
C ARG A 151 13.64 -33.80 -31.34
N ARG A 152 12.49 -34.39 -30.98
CA ARG A 152 12.28 -35.84 -30.80
C ARG A 152 13.29 -36.46 -29.82
N GLY A 153 13.56 -35.76 -28.73
CA GLY A 153 14.43 -36.21 -27.67
C GLY A 153 13.77 -36.34 -26.30
N PHE A 154 14.55 -36.78 -25.32
CA PHE A 154 14.20 -36.90 -23.91
C PHE A 154 15.35 -36.40 -23.03
N CYS A 155 15.01 -35.83 -21.88
CA CYS A 155 16.01 -35.27 -20.97
C CYS A 155 16.65 -36.36 -20.09
N THR A 156 17.97 -36.43 -20.08
CA THR A 156 18.75 -37.21 -19.10
C THR A 156 19.44 -36.25 -18.14
N HIS A 157 18.86 -36.04 -16.97
CA HIS A 157 19.30 -35.02 -16.00
C HIS A 157 19.32 -33.61 -16.64
N ILE A 158 20.49 -33.10 -17.02
CA ILE A 158 20.70 -31.74 -17.52
C ILE A 158 20.87 -31.65 -19.04
N ARG A 159 20.81 -32.78 -19.76
CA ARG A 159 21.11 -32.85 -21.19
C ARG A 159 19.94 -33.43 -21.99
N CYS A 160 19.78 -32.96 -23.22
CA CYS A 160 18.79 -33.49 -24.15
C CYS A 160 19.39 -34.63 -24.97
N VAL A 161 18.71 -35.77 -24.99
CA VAL A 161 19.07 -36.93 -25.81
C VAL A 161 18.08 -37.08 -26.95
N THR A 162 18.50 -36.95 -28.20
CA THR A 162 17.61 -37.13 -29.37
C THR A 162 17.82 -38.47 -30.06
N LEU A 163 16.80 -38.96 -30.75
CA LEU A 163 16.89 -40.18 -31.58
C LEU A 163 17.44 -39.91 -33.00
N GLY A 164 17.89 -38.69 -33.28
CA GLY A 164 18.27 -38.26 -34.61
C GLY A 164 19.56 -37.45 -34.63
N CYS A 165 20.67 -38.14 -34.93
CA CYS A 165 21.77 -37.60 -35.71
C CYS A 165 21.81 -38.50 -36.94
N GLY A 166 21.99 -37.93 -38.12
CA GLY A 166 22.03 -38.71 -39.36
C GLY A 166 23.12 -39.78 -39.41
N ASP A 167 24.04 -39.83 -38.42
CA ASP A 167 25.32 -40.51 -38.53
C ASP A 167 25.75 -41.32 -37.28
N CYS A 168 24.91 -41.50 -36.25
CA CYS A 168 25.33 -42.29 -35.09
C CYS A 168 25.29 -43.81 -35.36
N ALA A 169 26.28 -44.54 -34.83
CA ALA A 169 26.35 -45.98 -35.00
C ALA A 169 25.22 -46.70 -34.24
N ALA A 170 24.89 -47.91 -34.66
CA ALA A 170 23.89 -48.74 -34.00
C ALA A 170 24.24 -48.95 -32.50
N GLY A 171 23.39 -48.45 -31.60
CA GLY A 171 23.59 -48.51 -30.15
C GLY A 171 24.11 -47.22 -29.50
N GLU A 172 24.36 -46.18 -30.29
CA GLU A 172 24.70 -44.83 -29.82
C GLU A 172 23.44 -43.94 -29.70
N LEU A 173 23.57 -42.88 -28.91
CA LEU A 173 22.55 -41.86 -28.69
C LEU A 173 23.11 -40.49 -29.06
N CYS A 174 22.27 -39.59 -29.53
CA CYS A 174 22.68 -38.21 -29.78
C CYS A 174 22.52 -37.36 -28.54
N LEU A 175 23.60 -36.73 -28.12
CA LEU A 175 23.65 -35.93 -26.91
C LEU A 175 24.37 -34.63 -27.23
N ASP A 176 23.61 -33.54 -27.33
CA ASP A 176 24.12 -32.21 -27.71
C ASP A 176 25.00 -32.23 -29.00
N ASP A 177 24.54 -32.92 -30.05
CA ASP A 177 25.21 -33.14 -31.35
C ASP A 177 26.42 -34.12 -31.35
N GLU A 178 26.71 -34.79 -30.23
CA GLU A 178 27.70 -35.87 -30.15
C GLU A 178 27.05 -37.25 -30.05
N CYS A 179 27.60 -38.25 -30.76
CA CYS A 179 27.21 -39.64 -30.57
C CYS A 179 27.85 -40.21 -29.31
N VAL A 180 27.04 -40.64 -28.35
CA VAL A 180 27.49 -41.24 -27.08
C VAL A 180 27.00 -42.67 -26.92
N ASN A 181 27.82 -43.53 -26.30
CA ASN A 181 27.46 -44.93 -26.09
C ASN A 181 26.40 -45.09 -24.98
N ARG A 182 25.29 -45.76 -25.30
CA ARG A 182 24.19 -46.06 -24.35
C ARG A 182 24.65 -46.76 -23.06
N SER A 183 25.74 -47.52 -23.11
CA SER A 183 26.30 -48.27 -21.97
C SER A 183 26.94 -47.39 -20.90
N LYS A 184 27.26 -46.12 -21.21
CA LYS A 184 27.92 -45.18 -20.28
C LYS A 184 26.94 -44.41 -19.40
N TYR A 185 25.69 -44.29 -19.84
CA TYR A 185 24.65 -43.59 -19.12
C TYR A 185 23.72 -44.66 -18.58
N ASN A 186 23.73 -44.91 -17.26
CA ASN A 186 22.80 -45.80 -16.56
C ASN A 186 21.36 -45.29 -16.73
N MET A 187 20.80 -45.45 -17.93
CA MET A 187 19.47 -45.00 -18.25
C MET A 187 18.50 -46.07 -17.77
N LEU A 188 17.65 -45.69 -16.81
CA LEU A 188 16.49 -46.49 -16.44
C LEU A 188 15.67 -46.79 -17.71
N PRO A 189 15.15 -48.01 -17.89
CA PRO A 189 14.33 -48.33 -19.05
C PRO A 189 13.09 -47.44 -19.03
N VAL A 190 12.94 -46.60 -20.05
CA VAL A 190 11.70 -45.86 -20.29
C VAL A 190 10.72 -46.87 -20.90
N CYS A 191 9.60 -47.09 -20.21
CA CYS A 191 8.52 -47.99 -20.61
C CYS A 191 7.78 -47.48 -21.85
#